data_AF-A0A7S1DSU4-F1
#
_entry.id   AF-A0A7S1DSU4-F1
#
_cell.length_a   1.000
_cell.length_b   1.000
_cell.length_c   1.000
_cell.angle_alpha   90.00
_cell.angle_beta   90.00
_cell.angle_gamma   90.00
#
_symmetry.space_group_name_H-M   'P 1'
#
loop_
_entity.id
_entity.type
_entity.pdbx_description
1 polymer ?
#
loop_
_entity_poly.entity_id
_entity_poly.type
_entity_poly.pdbx_seq_one_letter_code
_entity_poly.pdbx_strand_id
1 'polypeptide(L)'
;KKKPPPAATVTSSLISLLTGVCEELSFRVILLPVLALRLGAPGAPSVELGLAASTLSFAVAHISFGGGLRENLVTVGLQCVTGFWFGVAYVLSGFNLVVPAAVHGAYDAFTLLETHVRVTSQIEYAERMADEAMATARPDPTVLRDEVWRRVETVEWLGKADRGFERYIRTLFFLADSDRDGGIDRGELRYALRQFGREPASEEEMDTLLERAFGDPEAQRLDAEQFARVVLELRDDLS
;
A
#
# COMPACT_ATOMS: atom_id res chain seq x y z
N LYS A 1 -9.25 -18.44 -9.50
CA LYS A 1 -9.23 -17.04 -8.99
C LYS A 1 -10.14 -16.98 -7.77
N LYS A 2 -9.61 -16.58 -6.61
CA LYS A 2 -10.40 -16.41 -5.38
C LYS A 2 -11.40 -15.28 -5.58
N LYS A 3 -12.64 -15.46 -5.13
CA LYS A 3 -13.65 -14.39 -5.17
C LYS A 3 -13.38 -13.42 -4.01
N PRO A 4 -13.46 -12.10 -4.24
CA PRO A 4 -13.36 -11.14 -3.15
C PRO A 4 -14.51 -11.32 -2.15
N PRO A 5 -14.28 -11.00 -0.86
CA PRO A 5 -15.35 -10.96 0.12
C PRO A 5 -16.47 -10.00 -0.32
N PRO A 6 -17.75 -10.30 -0.01
CA PRO A 6 -18.86 -9.40 -0.34
C PRO A 6 -18.68 -8.00 0.24
N ALA A 7 -18.21 -7.90 1.49
CA ALA A 7 -17.95 -6.62 2.14
C ALA A 7 -16.89 -5.79 1.39
N ALA A 8 -15.74 -6.38 1.04
CA ALA A 8 -14.71 -5.70 0.26
C ALA A 8 -15.23 -5.24 -1.11
N THR A 9 -16.02 -6.08 -1.79
CA THR A 9 -16.63 -5.73 -3.08
C THR A 9 -17.54 -4.52 -2.95
N VAL A 10 -18.41 -4.50 -1.94
CA VAL A 10 -19.34 -3.37 -1.69
C VAL A 10 -18.57 -2.12 -1.30
N THR A 11 -17.63 -2.21 -0.35
CA THR A 11 -16.85 -1.08 0.12
C THR A 11 -16.02 -0.46 -0.99
N SER A 12 -15.26 -1.26 -1.75
CA SER A 12 -14.49 -0.76 -2.90
C SER A 12 -15.38 -0.10 -3.93
N SER A 13 -16.53 -0.71 -4.27
CA SER A 13 -17.46 -0.12 -5.25
C SER A 13 -18.04 1.22 -4.78
N LEU A 14 -18.41 1.34 -3.50
CA LEU A 14 -18.99 2.57 -2.94
C LEU A 14 -17.97 3.70 -2.88
N ILE A 15 -16.77 3.41 -2.36
CA ILE A 15 -15.70 4.41 -2.25
C ILE A 15 -15.29 4.86 -3.66
N SER A 16 -15.03 3.93 -4.58
CA SER A 16 -14.63 4.26 -5.94
C SER A 16 -15.68 5.06 -6.70
N LEU A 17 -16.97 4.73 -6.54
CA LEU A 17 -18.02 5.52 -7.19
C LEU A 17 -18.10 6.94 -6.61
N LEU A 18 -17.99 7.08 -5.28
CA LEU A 18 -18.00 8.38 -4.64
C LEU A 18 -16.79 9.23 -5.07
N THR A 19 -15.60 8.66 -5.05
CA THR A 19 -14.36 9.30 -5.51
C THR A 19 -14.48 9.69 -6.97
N GLY A 20 -14.90 8.78 -7.86
CA GLY A 20 -15.09 9.05 -9.28
C GLY A 20 -16.07 10.20 -9.53
N VAL A 21 -17.19 10.28 -8.80
CA VAL A 21 -18.12 11.42 -8.90
C VAL A 21 -17.47 12.72 -8.46
N CYS A 22 -16.80 12.74 -7.30
CA CYS A 22 -16.14 13.93 -6.76
C CYS A 22 -15.03 14.44 -7.67
N GLU A 23 -14.22 13.55 -8.22
CA GLU A 23 -13.12 13.88 -9.11
C GLU A 23 -13.63 14.37 -10.48
N GLU A 24 -14.57 13.67 -11.11
CA GLU A 24 -15.10 14.13 -12.40
C GLU A 24 -15.89 15.44 -12.27
N LEU A 25 -16.57 15.68 -11.15
CA LEU A 25 -17.17 16.98 -10.85
C LEU A 25 -16.10 18.08 -10.79
N SER A 26 -15.02 17.85 -10.06
CA SER A 26 -13.94 18.81 -9.88
C SER A 26 -13.21 19.12 -11.18
N PHE A 27 -12.79 18.08 -11.91
CA PHE A 27 -11.91 18.24 -13.06
C PHE A 27 -12.67 18.46 -14.38
N ARG A 28 -13.86 17.87 -14.57
CA ARG A 28 -14.60 17.98 -15.85
C ARG A 28 -15.71 19.00 -15.82
N VAL A 29 -16.47 19.08 -14.73
CA VAL A 29 -17.61 20.02 -14.67
C VAL A 29 -17.14 21.42 -14.28
N ILE A 30 -16.21 21.52 -13.33
CA ILE A 30 -15.73 22.82 -12.84
C ILE A 30 -14.47 23.26 -13.61
N LEU A 31 -13.39 22.48 -13.53
CA LEU A 31 -12.09 22.95 -13.98
C LEU A 31 -11.98 23.05 -15.51
N LEU A 32 -12.42 22.03 -16.25
CA LEU A 32 -12.30 22.01 -17.72
C LEU A 32 -12.98 23.22 -18.39
N PRO A 33 -14.24 23.59 -18.09
CA PRO A 33 -14.88 24.76 -18.69
C PRO A 33 -14.18 26.07 -18.31
N VAL A 34 -13.73 26.20 -17.06
CA VAL A 34 -12.96 27.37 -16.62
C VAL A 34 -11.67 27.50 -17.43
N LEU A 35 -10.93 26.41 -17.61
CA LEU A 35 -9.69 26.41 -18.39
C LEU A 35 -9.95 26.63 -19.88
N ALA A 36 -11.03 26.06 -20.44
CA ALA A 36 -11.42 26.29 -21.83
C ALA A 36 -11.71 27.77 -22.12
N LEU A 37 -12.38 28.46 -21.19
CA LEU A 37 -12.64 29.90 -21.26
C LEU A 37 -11.37 30.75 -21.12
N ARG A 38 -10.44 30.33 -20.25
CA ARG A 38 -9.22 31.09 -19.94
C ARG A 38 -8.13 30.93 -20.99
N LEU A 39 -8.03 29.74 -21.59
CA LEU A 39 -7.00 29.40 -22.57
C LEU A 39 -7.49 29.60 -24.02
N GLY A 40 -8.80 29.67 -24.23
CA GLY A 40 -9.39 30.03 -25.51
C GLY A 40 -9.15 31.51 -25.87
N ALA A 41 -9.42 31.84 -27.13
CA ALA A 41 -9.40 33.23 -27.57
C ALA A 41 -10.57 34.01 -26.95
N PRO A 42 -10.49 35.35 -26.85
CA PRO A 42 -11.59 36.16 -26.32
C PRO A 42 -12.91 35.88 -27.05
N GLY A 43 -13.92 35.42 -26.31
CA GLY A 43 -15.23 35.04 -26.86
C GLY A 43 -15.29 33.68 -27.56
N ALA A 44 -14.19 32.93 -27.61
CA ALA A 44 -14.09 31.61 -28.24
C ALA A 44 -13.38 30.61 -27.30
N PRO A 45 -14.11 29.95 -26.39
CA PRO A 45 -13.55 28.93 -25.51
C PRO A 45 -12.97 27.77 -26.33
N SER A 46 -11.79 27.27 -25.95
CA SER A 46 -11.20 26.06 -26.56
C SER A 46 -11.36 24.87 -25.64
N VAL A 47 -12.25 23.95 -26.03
CA VAL A 47 -12.49 22.69 -25.30
C VAL A 47 -11.24 21.82 -25.31
N GLU A 48 -10.47 21.85 -26.40
CA GLU A 48 -9.24 21.08 -26.57
C GLU A 48 -8.17 21.52 -25.55
N LEU A 49 -7.95 22.83 -25.43
CA LEU A 49 -7.02 23.39 -24.44
C LEU A 49 -7.52 23.17 -23.02
N GLY A 50 -8.83 23.33 -22.77
CA GLY A 50 -9.44 23.04 -21.48
C GLY A 50 -9.28 21.57 -21.06
N LEU A 51 -9.48 20.64 -22.00
CA LEU A 51 -9.31 19.20 -21.80
C LEU A 51 -7.85 18.85 -21.50
N ALA A 52 -6.91 19.36 -22.30
CA ALA A 52 -5.49 19.12 -22.10
C ALA A 52 -5.03 19.63 -20.73
N ALA A 53 -5.41 20.87 -20.38
CA ALA A 53 -5.00 21.47 -19.11
C ALA A 53 -5.68 20.80 -17.90
N SER A 54 -6.97 20.47 -17.98
CA SER A 54 -7.68 19.71 -16.92
C SER A 54 -7.07 18.32 -16.71
N THR A 55 -6.66 17.64 -17.78
CA THR A 55 -5.98 16.33 -17.71
C THR A 55 -4.64 16.44 -16.98
N LEU A 56 -3.83 17.45 -17.29
CA LEU A 56 -2.56 17.68 -16.62
C LEU A 56 -2.76 18.03 -15.14
N SER A 57 -3.75 18.86 -14.82
CA SER A 57 -4.10 19.18 -13.42
C SER A 57 -4.54 17.94 -12.65
N PHE A 58 -5.35 17.07 -13.26
CA PHE A 58 -5.76 15.79 -12.68
C PHE A 58 -4.55 14.89 -12.37
N ALA A 59 -3.61 14.77 -13.32
CA ALA A 59 -2.42 13.95 -13.13
C ALA A 59 -1.49 14.50 -12.03
N VAL A 60 -1.32 15.82 -11.96
CA VAL A 60 -0.52 16.47 -10.90
C VAL A 60 -1.17 16.30 -9.52
N ALA A 61 -2.50 16.31 -9.44
CA ALA A 61 -3.22 16.10 -8.18
C ALA A 61 -3.01 14.70 -7.58
N HIS A 62 -2.50 13.74 -8.38
CA HIS A 62 -2.20 12.38 -7.96
C HIS A 62 -0.74 12.17 -7.52
N ILE A 63 0.05 13.23 -7.41
CA ILE A 63 1.40 13.13 -6.85
C ILE A 63 1.30 12.77 -5.36
N SER A 64 1.99 11.69 -4.97
CA SER A 64 2.06 11.24 -3.59
C SER A 64 3.08 12.07 -2.82
N PHE A 65 2.63 12.76 -1.77
CA PHE A 65 3.50 13.46 -0.83
C PHE A 65 4.39 12.45 -0.11
N GLY A 66 5.71 12.67 -0.15
CA GLY A 66 6.70 11.74 0.41
C GLY A 66 7.08 10.58 -0.52
N GLY A 67 6.44 10.42 -1.68
CA GLY A 67 6.82 9.42 -2.67
C GLY A 67 8.09 9.81 -3.44
N GLY A 68 8.87 8.80 -3.86
CA GLY A 68 10.04 8.99 -4.69
C GLY A 68 9.71 9.61 -6.07
N LEU A 69 10.71 10.26 -6.69
CA LEU A 69 10.55 10.95 -7.97
C LEU A 69 10.11 9.98 -9.08
N ARG A 70 10.70 8.78 -9.14
CA ARG A 70 10.42 7.81 -10.18
C ARG A 70 8.97 7.31 -10.09
N GLU A 71 8.53 7.02 -8.88
CA GLU A 71 7.19 6.55 -8.57
C GLU A 71 6.16 7.61 -8.96
N ASN A 72 6.40 8.87 -8.54
CA ASN A 72 5.54 9.98 -8.91
C ASN A 72 5.50 10.26 -10.41
N LEU A 73 6.63 10.13 -11.13
CA LEU A 73 6.65 10.28 -12.59
C LEU A 73 5.82 9.20 -13.29
N VAL A 74 5.90 7.94 -12.82
CA VAL A 74 5.07 6.85 -13.35
C VAL A 74 3.59 7.12 -13.06
N THR A 75 3.25 7.52 -11.84
CA THR A 75 1.87 7.86 -11.45
C THR A 75 1.33 9.00 -12.30
N VAL A 76 2.03 10.11 -12.43
CA VAL A 76 1.61 11.24 -13.28
C VAL A 76 1.43 10.80 -14.72
N GLY A 77 2.35 10.01 -15.27
CA GLY A 77 2.24 9.48 -16.63
C GLY A 77 0.99 8.64 -16.86
N LEU A 78 0.68 7.72 -15.94
CA LEU A 78 -0.52 6.89 -16.00
C LEU A 78 -1.79 7.75 -15.82
N GLN A 79 -1.76 8.72 -14.91
CA GLN A 79 -2.91 9.57 -14.62
C GLN A 79 -3.21 10.57 -15.74
N CYS A 80 -2.21 10.96 -16.54
CA CYS A 80 -2.44 11.68 -17.79
C CYS A 80 -3.26 10.84 -18.78
N VAL A 81 -2.96 9.54 -18.91
CA VAL A 81 -3.67 8.66 -19.86
C VAL A 81 -5.11 8.41 -19.41
N THR A 82 -5.32 8.07 -18.14
CA THR A 82 -6.67 7.83 -17.57
C THR A 82 -7.49 9.12 -17.56
N GLY A 83 -6.91 10.24 -17.09
CA GLY A 83 -7.56 11.55 -17.08
C GLY A 83 -7.96 12.03 -18.47
N PHE A 84 -7.12 11.78 -19.48
CA PHE A 84 -7.44 12.06 -20.87
C PHE A 84 -8.64 11.23 -21.35
N TRP A 85 -8.65 9.93 -21.06
CA TRP A 85 -9.75 9.04 -21.44
C TRP A 85 -11.08 9.46 -20.81
N PHE A 86 -11.10 9.79 -19.52
CA PHE A 86 -12.31 10.28 -18.85
C PHE A 86 -12.77 11.63 -19.41
N GLY A 87 -11.83 12.54 -19.69
CA GLY A 87 -12.15 13.82 -20.31
C GLY A 87 -12.70 13.68 -21.74
N VAL A 88 -12.17 12.75 -22.54
CA VAL A 88 -12.73 12.42 -23.86
C VAL A 88 -14.13 11.83 -23.72
N ALA A 89 -14.35 10.90 -22.79
CA ALA A 89 -15.68 10.33 -22.53
C ALA A 89 -16.69 11.40 -22.11
N TYR A 90 -16.28 12.38 -21.31
CA TYR A 90 -17.12 13.53 -20.94
C TYR A 90 -17.51 14.37 -22.16
N VAL A 91 -16.55 14.74 -23.02
CA VAL A 91 -16.82 15.56 -24.21
C VAL A 91 -17.68 14.79 -25.21
N LEU A 92 -17.34 13.54 -25.53
CA LEU A 92 -18.07 12.71 -26.50
C LEU A 92 -19.48 12.35 -26.04
N SER A 93 -19.73 12.29 -24.73
CA SER A 93 -21.07 12.10 -24.19
C SER A 93 -21.93 13.37 -24.14
N GLY A 94 -21.43 14.48 -24.70
CA GLY A 94 -22.13 15.76 -24.70
C GLY A 94 -22.09 16.44 -23.33
N PHE A 95 -20.94 16.36 -22.64
CA PHE A 95 -20.73 16.92 -21.31
C PHE A 95 -21.61 16.28 -20.22
N ASN A 96 -21.89 14.98 -20.37
CA ASN A 96 -22.65 14.22 -19.39
C ASN A 96 -21.71 13.70 -18.28
N LEU A 97 -21.82 14.24 -17.06
CA LEU A 97 -21.02 13.84 -15.90
C LEU A 97 -21.14 12.34 -15.56
N VAL A 98 -22.31 11.72 -15.79
CA VAL A 98 -22.57 10.34 -15.36
C VAL A 98 -21.66 9.36 -16.10
N VAL A 99 -21.36 9.62 -17.38
CA VAL A 99 -20.54 8.73 -18.22
C VAL A 99 -19.11 8.59 -17.68
N PRO A 100 -18.29 9.65 -17.57
CA PRO A 100 -16.94 9.54 -17.04
C PRO A 100 -16.94 9.09 -15.57
N ALA A 101 -17.89 9.54 -14.74
CA ALA A 101 -17.94 9.14 -13.34
C ALA A 101 -18.22 7.65 -13.15
N ALA A 102 -19.10 7.07 -13.96
CA ALA A 102 -19.36 5.63 -13.94
C ALA A 102 -18.16 4.82 -14.43
N VAL A 103 -17.49 5.26 -15.50
CA VAL A 103 -16.30 4.58 -16.04
C VAL A 103 -15.13 4.66 -15.05
N HIS A 104 -14.89 5.83 -14.47
CA HIS A 104 -13.88 6.06 -13.45
C HIS A 104 -14.15 5.20 -12.21
N GLY A 105 -15.35 5.30 -11.63
CA GLY A 105 -15.72 4.51 -10.47
C GLY A 105 -15.64 3.00 -10.71
N ALA A 106 -15.98 2.52 -11.91
CA ALA A 106 -15.85 1.11 -12.26
C ALA A 106 -14.38 0.67 -12.37
N TYR A 107 -13.53 1.49 -13.00
CA TYR A 107 -12.10 1.22 -13.13
C TYR A 107 -11.41 1.16 -11.76
N ASP A 108 -11.71 2.12 -10.89
CA ASP A 108 -11.16 2.16 -9.54
C ASP A 108 -11.68 1.01 -8.69
N ALA A 109 -12.97 0.69 -8.77
CA ALA A 109 -13.54 -0.43 -8.04
C ALA A 109 -12.86 -1.74 -8.43
N PHE A 110 -12.62 -1.94 -9.73
CA PHE A 110 -11.88 -3.10 -10.22
C PHE A 110 -10.44 -3.11 -9.69
N THR A 111 -9.72 -2.00 -9.79
CA THR A 111 -8.32 -1.89 -9.37
C THR A 111 -8.15 -2.10 -7.87
N LEU A 112 -9.01 -1.49 -7.04
CA LEU A 112 -9.01 -1.69 -5.60
C LEU A 112 -9.34 -3.14 -5.23
N LEU A 113 -10.31 -3.74 -5.90
CA LEU A 113 -10.74 -5.11 -5.62
C LEU A 113 -9.68 -6.14 -6.04
N GLU A 114 -9.06 -5.95 -7.20
CA GLU A 114 -7.94 -6.78 -7.66
C GLU A 114 -6.75 -6.67 -6.70
N THR A 115 -6.40 -5.45 -6.31
CA THR A 115 -5.31 -5.20 -5.34
C THR A 115 -5.62 -5.86 -4.00
N HIS A 116 -6.85 -5.70 -3.48
CA HIS A 116 -7.27 -6.33 -2.24
C HIS A 116 -7.19 -7.87 -2.31
N VAL A 117 -7.69 -8.49 -3.37
CA VAL A 117 -7.61 -9.94 -3.56
C VAL A 117 -6.17 -10.41 -3.65
N ARG A 118 -5.32 -9.67 -4.37
CA ARG A 118 -3.90 -10.01 -4.52
C ARG A 118 -3.18 -9.97 -3.16
N VAL A 119 -3.32 -8.86 -2.42
CA VAL A 119 -2.68 -8.69 -1.10
C VAL A 119 -3.19 -9.73 -0.11
N THR A 120 -4.50 -9.91 0.02
CA THR A 120 -5.06 -10.91 0.95
C THR A 120 -4.66 -12.35 0.59
N SER A 121 -4.51 -12.67 -0.69
CA SER A 121 -4.03 -13.99 -1.11
C SER A 121 -2.55 -14.25 -0.74
N GLN A 122 -1.71 -13.21 -0.75
CA GLN A 122 -0.32 -13.32 -0.32
C GLN A 122 -0.22 -13.52 1.18
N ILE A 123 -1.02 -12.79 1.96
CA ILE A 123 -1.11 -12.95 3.42
C ILE A 123 -1.54 -14.38 3.78
N GLU A 124 -2.60 -14.89 3.16
CA GLU A 124 -3.06 -16.27 3.44
C GLU A 124 -2.05 -17.34 3.01
N TYR A 125 -1.30 -17.11 1.91
CA TYR A 125 -0.22 -18.01 1.53
C TYR A 125 0.89 -18.00 2.59
N ALA A 126 1.29 -16.82 3.07
CA ALA A 126 2.28 -16.68 4.13
C ALA A 126 1.81 -17.33 5.44
N GLU A 127 0.56 -17.14 5.85
CA GLU A 127 -0.02 -17.80 7.02
C GLU A 127 0.05 -19.32 6.91
N ARG A 128 -0.35 -19.90 5.76
CA ARG A 128 -0.29 -21.35 5.55
C ARG A 128 1.14 -21.88 5.56
N MET A 129 2.08 -21.20 4.90
CA MET A 129 3.48 -21.62 4.88
C MET A 129 4.12 -21.53 6.26
N ALA A 130 3.79 -20.49 7.04
CA ALA A 130 4.21 -20.39 8.43
C ALA A 130 3.64 -21.55 9.27
N ASP A 131 2.33 -21.84 9.17
CA ASP A 131 1.70 -22.95 9.87
C ASP A 131 2.31 -24.31 9.48
N GLU A 132 2.58 -24.55 8.20
CA GLU A 132 3.21 -25.78 7.69
C GLU A 132 4.67 -25.93 8.16
N ALA A 133 5.48 -24.86 8.07
CA ALA A 133 6.86 -24.86 8.56
C ALA A 133 6.90 -25.18 10.06
N MET A 134 5.94 -24.66 10.84
CA MET A 134 5.79 -24.98 12.26
C MET A 134 5.37 -26.43 12.52
N ALA A 135 4.66 -27.06 11.59
CA ALA A 135 4.17 -28.42 11.71
C ALA A 135 5.21 -29.49 11.31
N THR A 136 6.11 -29.20 10.35
CA THR A 136 7.01 -30.22 9.75
C THR A 136 8.43 -30.28 10.32
N ALA A 137 8.85 -29.35 11.19
CA ALA A 137 10.20 -29.36 11.76
C ALA A 137 10.40 -30.44 12.85
N ARG A 138 11.25 -31.45 12.58
CA ARG A 138 11.91 -32.35 13.58
C ARG A 138 13.30 -32.77 13.06
N PRO A 139 14.37 -32.90 13.88
CA PRO A 139 14.53 -32.74 15.35
C PRO A 139 15.53 -31.61 15.73
N ASP A 140 15.58 -30.95 16.89
CA ASP A 140 14.81 -30.90 18.15
C ASP A 140 14.50 -29.41 18.44
N PRO A 141 13.24 -28.98 18.31
CA PRO A 141 12.85 -27.59 18.54
C PRO A 141 12.72 -27.21 20.02
N THR A 142 12.75 -28.13 20.99
CA THR A 142 12.47 -27.75 22.39
C THR A 142 13.55 -26.87 23.03
N VAL A 143 14.71 -26.74 22.41
CA VAL A 143 15.81 -25.87 22.93
C VAL A 143 15.79 -24.47 22.30
N LEU A 144 15.41 -24.32 21.03
CA LEU A 144 15.35 -23.01 20.35
C LEU A 144 13.92 -22.43 20.29
N ARG A 145 12.90 -23.28 20.14
CA ARG A 145 11.49 -22.90 20.00
C ARG A 145 10.84 -22.55 21.35
N ASP A 146 11.15 -23.30 22.40
CA ASP A 146 10.66 -23.05 23.76
C ASP A 146 11.58 -22.11 24.56
N GLU A 147 12.65 -21.57 23.96
CA GLU A 147 13.48 -20.58 24.62
C GLU A 147 13.34 -19.21 23.97
N VAL A 148 13.32 -19.10 22.64
CA VAL A 148 13.06 -17.83 21.94
C VAL A 148 11.62 -17.38 22.13
N TRP A 149 10.63 -18.23 21.83
CA TRP A 149 9.22 -17.84 22.01
C TRP A 149 8.79 -17.80 23.48
N ARG A 150 9.42 -18.59 24.35
CA ARG A 150 9.25 -18.43 25.80
C ARG A 150 9.89 -17.16 26.32
N ARG A 151 11.00 -16.69 25.74
CA ARG A 151 11.58 -15.37 26.05
C ARG A 151 10.65 -14.25 25.60
N VAL A 152 10.09 -14.35 24.40
CA VAL A 152 9.02 -13.47 23.88
C VAL A 152 7.76 -13.52 24.76
N GLU A 153 7.32 -14.69 25.23
CA GLU A 153 6.19 -14.85 26.18
C GLU A 153 6.52 -14.34 27.60
N THR A 154 7.80 -14.42 28.05
CA THR A 154 8.26 -13.85 29.33
C THR A 154 8.45 -12.34 29.28
N VAL A 155 8.39 -11.72 28.11
CA VAL A 155 8.13 -10.28 28.03
C VAL A 155 6.73 -10.07 28.59
N GLU A 156 6.65 -9.53 29.81
CA GLU A 156 5.44 -9.43 30.66
C GLU A 156 4.21 -8.85 29.93
N TRP A 157 4.40 -8.14 28.81
CA TRP A 157 3.34 -7.57 27.98
C TRP A 157 2.92 -8.42 26.77
N LEU A 158 3.75 -9.32 26.24
CA LEU A 158 3.39 -10.20 25.10
C LEU A 158 2.49 -11.35 25.56
N GLY A 159 2.61 -11.75 26.83
CA GLY A 159 1.59 -12.57 27.51
C GLY A 159 0.21 -11.90 27.60
N LYS A 160 0.09 -10.60 27.29
CA LYS A 160 -1.19 -9.88 27.13
C LYS A 160 -1.58 -9.66 25.67
N ALA A 161 -0.71 -9.99 24.71
CA ALA A 161 -1.02 -9.87 23.29
C ALA A 161 -2.00 -10.98 22.89
N ASP A 162 -3.08 -10.64 22.21
CA ASP A 162 -4.02 -11.62 21.69
C ASP A 162 -3.31 -12.58 20.71
N ARG A 163 -3.78 -13.83 20.61
CA ARG A 163 -3.25 -14.84 19.69
C ARG A 163 -3.23 -14.36 18.22
N GLY A 164 -4.08 -13.39 17.86
CA GLY A 164 -4.04 -12.72 16.58
C GLY A 164 -2.77 -11.92 16.32
N PHE A 165 -2.20 -11.28 17.35
CA PHE A 165 -0.98 -10.47 17.22
C PHE A 165 0.27 -11.34 17.05
N GLU A 166 0.37 -12.46 17.78
CA GLU A 166 1.44 -13.44 17.59
C GLU A 166 1.43 -13.99 16.16
N ARG A 167 0.26 -14.36 15.65
CA ARG A 167 0.10 -14.81 14.26
C ARG A 167 0.49 -13.72 13.28
N TYR A 168 0.07 -12.48 13.52
CA TYR A 168 0.42 -11.34 12.69
C TYR A 168 1.94 -11.17 12.56
N ILE A 169 2.67 -11.12 13.68
CA ILE A 169 4.14 -10.96 13.67
C ILE A 169 4.84 -12.11 12.94
N ARG A 170 4.36 -13.35 13.07
CA ARG A 170 4.91 -14.50 12.33
C ARG A 170 4.71 -14.38 10.83
N THR A 171 3.52 -13.99 10.40
CA THR A 171 3.23 -13.76 8.99
C THR A 171 4.11 -12.63 8.43
N LEU A 172 4.33 -11.58 9.22
CA LEU A 172 5.22 -10.48 8.84
C LEU A 172 6.68 -10.89 8.73
N PHE A 173 7.17 -11.68 9.69
CA PHE A 173 8.54 -12.19 9.64
C PHE A 173 8.75 -13.04 8.38
N PHE A 174 7.81 -13.95 8.09
CA PHE A 174 7.87 -14.78 6.88
C PHE A 174 7.77 -13.97 5.57
N LEU A 175 7.01 -12.87 5.55
CA LEU A 175 6.94 -12.00 4.38
C LEU A 175 8.21 -11.15 4.19
N ALA A 176 8.90 -10.83 5.28
CA ALA A 176 10.14 -10.07 5.28
C ALA A 176 11.34 -10.93 4.86
N ASP A 177 11.48 -12.12 5.47
CA ASP A 177 12.50 -13.15 5.18
C ASP A 177 12.26 -13.77 3.79
N SER A 178 12.80 -13.09 2.77
CA SER A 178 12.51 -13.35 1.37
C SER A 178 13.28 -14.56 0.85
N ASP A 179 14.48 -14.80 1.37
CA ASP A 179 15.32 -15.95 1.02
C ASP A 179 15.08 -17.20 1.92
N ARG A 180 14.31 -17.03 3.00
CA ARG A 180 13.88 -18.08 3.95
C ARG A 180 15.03 -18.70 4.72
N ASP A 181 16.07 -17.93 5.00
CA ASP A 181 17.22 -18.42 5.75
C ASP A 181 17.05 -18.32 7.27
N GLY A 182 15.94 -17.74 7.73
CA GLY A 182 15.57 -17.66 9.14
C GLY A 182 16.09 -16.42 9.86
N GLY A 183 16.68 -15.46 9.15
CA GLY A 183 17.04 -14.16 9.69
C GLY A 183 16.80 -13.03 8.68
N ILE A 184 16.22 -11.92 9.14
CA ILE A 184 15.93 -10.77 8.28
C ILE A 184 17.15 -9.88 8.17
N ASP A 185 17.71 -9.77 6.96
CA ASP A 185 18.82 -8.86 6.71
C ASP A 185 18.38 -7.39 6.58
N ARG A 186 19.35 -6.48 6.43
CA ARG A 186 19.08 -5.04 6.29
C ARG A 186 18.18 -4.70 5.09
N GLY A 187 18.38 -5.38 3.96
CA GLY A 187 17.62 -5.17 2.73
C GLY A 187 16.17 -5.64 2.89
N GLU A 188 16.00 -6.81 3.49
CA GLU A 188 14.72 -7.41 3.83
C GLU A 188 13.94 -6.58 4.86
N LEU A 189 14.61 -6.12 5.92
CA LEU A 189 14.00 -5.23 6.91
C LEU A 189 13.53 -3.94 6.26
N ARG A 190 14.35 -3.30 5.42
CA ARG A 190 13.98 -2.09 4.69
C ARG A 190 12.76 -2.32 3.81
N TYR A 191 12.72 -3.46 3.12
CA TYR A 191 11.58 -3.82 2.29
C TYR A 191 10.31 -4.04 3.12
N ALA A 192 10.42 -4.75 4.25
CA ALA A 192 9.33 -4.96 5.19
C ALA A 192 8.79 -3.65 5.78
N LEU A 193 9.67 -2.74 6.21
CA LEU A 193 9.29 -1.41 6.73
C LEU A 193 8.48 -0.60 5.71
N ARG A 194 8.91 -0.61 4.43
CA ARG A 194 8.17 0.03 3.35
C ARG A 194 6.78 -0.57 3.16
N GLN A 195 6.65 -1.89 3.29
CA GLN A 195 5.35 -2.55 3.25
C GLN A 195 4.44 -2.16 4.43
N PHE A 196 5.02 -1.78 5.58
CA PHE A 196 4.30 -1.21 6.72
C PHE A 196 3.97 0.28 6.57
N GLY A 197 4.26 0.88 5.43
CA GLY A 197 3.99 2.30 5.18
C GLY A 197 4.99 3.25 5.84
N ARG A 198 6.14 2.73 6.32
CA ARG A 198 7.26 3.53 6.80
C ARG A 198 8.38 3.47 5.78
N GLU A 199 8.74 4.60 5.19
CA GLU A 199 10.04 4.69 4.51
C GLU A 199 11.09 4.96 5.59
N PRO A 200 12.06 4.05 5.84
CA PRO A 200 13.21 4.44 6.62
C PRO A 200 13.92 5.57 5.88
N ALA A 201 13.98 6.74 6.50
CA ALA A 201 14.31 8.01 5.87
C ALA A 201 15.79 8.13 5.49
N SER A 202 16.67 7.34 6.12
CA SER A 202 18.11 7.31 5.80
C SER A 202 18.76 5.96 6.16
N GLU A 203 20.00 5.74 5.69
CA GLU A 203 20.83 4.64 6.16
C GLU A 203 21.08 4.72 7.68
N GLU A 204 21.17 5.94 8.23
CA GLU A 204 21.40 6.16 9.66
C GLU A 204 20.19 5.75 10.50
N GLU A 205 18.97 5.94 9.99
CA GLU A 205 17.76 5.43 10.66
C GLU A 205 17.75 3.90 10.65
N MET A 206 18.19 3.28 9.55
CA MET A 206 18.34 1.82 9.50
C MET A 206 19.42 1.31 10.44
N ASP A 207 20.55 1.99 10.55
CA ASP A 207 21.60 1.66 11.52
C ASP A 207 21.05 1.78 12.94
N THR A 208 20.33 2.85 13.24
CA THR A 208 19.73 3.07 14.57
C THR A 208 18.69 2.00 14.90
N LEU A 209 17.83 1.63 13.95
CA LEU A 209 16.82 0.58 14.14
C LEU A 209 17.48 -0.78 14.36
N LEU A 210 18.50 -1.09 13.57
CA LEU A 210 19.26 -2.33 13.69
C LEU A 210 20.05 -2.38 14.99
N GLU A 211 20.81 -1.35 15.35
CA GLU A 211 21.55 -1.26 16.62
C GLU A 211 20.61 -1.45 17.83
N ARG A 212 19.43 -0.83 17.80
CA ARG A 212 18.42 -0.98 18.85
C ARG A 212 17.81 -2.38 18.90
N ALA A 213 17.58 -3.00 17.74
CA ALA A 213 17.00 -4.33 17.64
C ALA A 213 17.99 -5.45 17.99
N PHE A 214 19.26 -5.28 17.61
CA PHE A 214 20.34 -6.24 17.83
C PHE A 214 20.88 -6.20 19.25
N GLY A 215 21.07 -5.00 19.81
CA GLY A 215 21.93 -4.81 20.98
C GLY A 215 23.40 -5.20 20.74
N ASP A 216 23.75 -5.59 19.51
CA ASP A 216 25.06 -6.02 19.04
C ASP A 216 25.33 -5.41 17.65
N PRO A 217 26.30 -4.49 17.50
CA PRO A 217 26.62 -3.84 16.24
C PRO A 217 27.26 -4.78 15.19
N GLU A 218 27.67 -6.01 15.54
CA GLU A 218 28.17 -6.99 14.56
C GLU A 218 27.09 -7.91 13.98
N ALA A 219 25.88 -7.90 14.56
CA ALA A 219 24.78 -8.71 14.06
C ALA A 219 24.30 -8.19 12.70
N GLN A 220 24.21 -9.09 11.71
CA GLN A 220 23.86 -8.74 10.32
C GLN A 220 22.40 -9.09 9.97
N ARG A 221 21.70 -9.82 10.85
CA ARG A 221 20.38 -10.40 10.58
C ARG A 221 19.53 -10.51 11.83
N LEU A 222 18.28 -10.05 11.75
CA LEU A 222 17.32 -10.11 12.84
C LEU A 222 16.69 -11.49 12.92
N ASP A 223 16.71 -12.11 14.09
CA ASP A 223 15.85 -13.25 14.36
C ASP A 223 14.38 -12.79 14.57
N ALA A 224 13.48 -13.77 14.72
CA ALA A 224 12.07 -13.50 14.88
C ALA A 224 11.72 -12.70 16.15
N GLU A 225 12.51 -12.83 17.23
CA GLU A 225 12.30 -12.08 18.48
C GLU A 225 12.71 -10.61 18.27
N GLN A 226 13.88 -10.37 17.68
CA GLN A 226 14.39 -9.03 17.41
C GLN A 226 13.48 -8.28 16.43
N PHE A 227 13.02 -8.96 15.38
CA PHE A 227 12.05 -8.39 14.44
C PHE A 227 10.71 -8.05 15.12
N ALA A 228 10.20 -8.91 16.01
CA ALA A 228 8.97 -8.65 16.75
C ALA A 228 9.07 -7.37 17.60
N ARG A 229 10.22 -7.13 18.23
CA ARG A 229 10.48 -5.90 19.00
C ARG A 229 10.45 -4.66 18.10
N VAL A 230 11.09 -4.73 16.93
CA VAL A 230 11.05 -3.65 15.94
C VAL A 230 9.61 -3.34 15.53
N VAL A 231 8.83 -4.35 15.14
CA VAL A 231 7.43 -4.13 14.71
C VAL A 231 6.56 -3.57 15.83
N LEU A 232 6.82 -3.93 17.08
CA LEU A 232 6.11 -3.39 18.25
C LEU A 232 6.44 -1.93 18.52
N GLU A 233 7.72 -1.56 18.53
CA GLU A 233 8.13 -0.16 18.71
C GLU A 233 7.51 0.74 17.64
N LEU A 234 7.52 0.26 16.38
CA LEU A 234 6.89 0.97 15.28
C LEU A 234 5.38 1.13 15.43
N ARG A 235 4.70 0.18 16.06
CA ARG A 235 3.26 0.26 16.32
C ARG A 235 2.96 1.32 17.38
N ASP A 236 3.76 1.38 18.44
CA ASP A 236 3.55 2.32 19.54
C ASP A 236 3.90 3.76 19.13
N ASP A 237 4.80 3.96 18.15
CA ASP A 237 5.04 5.26 17.48
C ASP A 237 3.83 5.74 16.64
N LEU A 238 2.93 4.84 16.26
CA LEU A 238 1.77 5.11 15.38
C LEU A 238 0.44 5.26 16.14
N SER A 239 0.43 5.10 17.46
CA SER A 239 -0.75 5.22 18.36
C SER A 239 -0.74 6.52 19.15
#